data_AF-A0A2E3D7G9-F1
#
_entry.id   AF-A0A2E3D7G9-F1
#
_cell.length_a   1.000
_cell.length_b   1.000
_cell.length_c   1.000
_cell.angle_alpha   90.00
_cell.angle_beta   90.00
_cell.angle_gamma   90.00
#
_symmetry.space_group_name_H-M   'P 1'
#
loop_
_entity.id
_entity.type
_entity.pdbx_description
1 polymer ?
#
loop_
_entity_poly.entity_id
_entity_poly.type
_entity_poly.pdbx_seq_one_letter_code
_entity_poly.pdbx_strand_id
1 'polypeptide(L)'
;MAIEEDSPDIALKPNQYKVFGRVYETLGSSEGYIEIGLASWYGKKFHGKMTSMGEIYDMNLMTAAHKTLPLPTTVKVTNLDNQRKVVLRVNDRGPFHDDRLIDLSYAAAEKLGFSEKGIALVVVEVLEEEPPVKAVDFVESKEPTVIQVGAFSEYVSAQNLSVRMRSFLPENVSVRVLPDSSGAAALYKVLIGPILDEEEKDSIIGSFFGSDIESVLLLKGNKLELIDVRK
;
A
#
# COMPACT_ATOMS: atom_id res chain seq x y z
N MET A 1 2.26 -14.55 28.01
CA MET A 1 3.39 -14.96 28.87
C MET A 1 4.34 -13.78 28.92
N ALA A 2 4.67 -13.32 30.14
CA ALA A 2 5.49 -12.17 30.56
C ALA A 2 5.10 -10.78 30.02
N ILE A 3 4.49 -9.98 30.90
CA ILE A 3 4.34 -8.51 30.80
C ILE A 3 5.47 -7.92 31.65
N GLU A 4 6.45 -7.28 31.01
CA GLU A 4 7.49 -6.50 31.70
C GLU A 4 7.00 -5.08 32.00
N GLU A 5 7.55 -4.52 33.09
CA GLU A 5 7.06 -3.42 33.91
C GLU A 5 6.90 -2.04 33.24
N ASP A 6 5.96 -1.29 33.82
CA ASP A 6 5.54 0.08 33.53
C ASP A 6 6.70 1.07 33.35
N SER A 7 6.87 1.55 32.12
CA SER A 7 7.41 2.88 31.85
C SER A 7 6.25 3.89 31.96
N PRO A 8 6.46 5.12 32.48
CA PRO A 8 5.36 6.06 32.71
C PRO A 8 4.55 6.26 31.43
N ASP A 9 3.25 5.99 31.51
CA ASP A 9 2.31 6.15 30.40
C ASP A 9 2.32 7.60 29.92
N ILE A 10 3.07 7.86 28.86
CA ILE A 10 2.92 9.08 28.08
C ILE A 10 1.48 9.06 27.57
N ALA A 11 0.66 10.01 28.03
CA ALA A 11 -0.71 10.14 27.58
C ALA A 11 -0.74 10.25 26.05
N LEU A 12 -1.32 9.24 25.40
CA LEU A 12 -1.45 9.22 23.93
C LEU A 12 -2.42 10.31 23.49
N LYS A 13 -2.13 10.93 22.35
CA LYS A 13 -3.09 11.84 21.71
C LYS A 13 -4.36 11.06 21.29
N PRO A 14 -5.52 11.73 21.10
CA PRO A 14 -6.76 11.06 20.68
C PRO A 14 -6.64 10.26 19.38
N ASN A 15 -5.74 10.65 18.48
CA ASN A 15 -5.46 9.96 17.22
C ASN A 15 -4.29 8.96 17.33
N GLN A 16 -3.86 8.60 18.52
CA GLN A 16 -2.73 7.69 18.74
C GLN A 16 -3.14 6.43 19.50
N TYR A 17 -2.48 5.32 19.17
CA TYR A 17 -2.66 4.04 19.84
C TYR A 17 -1.33 3.29 19.93
N LYS A 18 -1.17 2.43 20.95
CA LYS A 18 0.09 1.71 21.21
C LYS A 18 -0.10 0.21 21.02
N VAL A 19 0.77 -0.41 20.22
CA VAL A 19 0.81 -1.86 19.98
C VAL A 19 2.27 -2.31 20.02
N PHE A 20 2.56 -3.37 20.78
CA PHE A 20 3.93 -3.91 20.96
C PHE A 20 4.98 -2.84 21.32
N GLY A 21 4.62 -1.88 22.18
CA GLY A 21 5.52 -0.81 22.60
C GLY A 21 5.68 0.34 21.60
N ARG A 22 5.12 0.23 20.38
CA ARG A 22 5.19 1.26 19.34
C ARG A 22 3.90 2.08 19.30
N VAL A 23 4.04 3.39 19.17
CA VAL A 23 2.92 4.33 19.01
C VAL A 23 2.66 4.53 17.52
N TYR A 24 1.40 4.37 17.14
CA TYR A 24 0.89 4.62 15.80
C TYR A 24 -0.05 5.83 15.84
N GLU A 25 -0.07 6.59 14.75
CA GLU A 25 -0.92 7.77 14.61
C GLU A 25 -1.89 7.57 13.44
N THR A 26 -3.17 7.83 13.68
CA THR A 26 -4.22 7.76 12.66
C THR A 26 -4.37 9.10 11.97
N LEU A 27 -4.69 9.06 10.69
CA LEU A 27 -5.04 10.24 9.89
C LEU A 27 -6.33 10.86 10.44
N GLY A 28 -6.44 12.19 10.33
CA GLY A 28 -7.66 12.91 10.68
C GLY A 28 -8.76 12.80 9.62
N SER A 29 -8.38 12.52 8.37
CA SER A 29 -9.28 12.26 7.23
C SER A 29 -8.67 11.20 6.32
N SER A 30 -9.53 10.47 5.61
CA SER A 30 -9.16 9.51 4.56
C SER A 30 -9.38 10.07 3.15
N GLU A 31 -9.84 11.30 3.03
CA GLU A 31 -10.14 11.96 1.75
C GLU A 31 -8.90 12.04 0.86
N GLY A 32 -9.05 11.67 -0.42
CA GLY A 32 -7.95 11.64 -1.39
C GLY A 32 -6.84 10.62 -1.10
N TYR A 33 -7.01 9.73 -0.11
CA TYR A 33 -5.95 8.78 0.25
C TYR A 33 -5.69 7.79 -0.89
N ILE A 34 -4.43 7.72 -1.31
CA ILE A 34 -3.91 6.74 -2.25
C ILE A 34 -2.47 6.38 -1.83
N GLU A 35 -2.17 5.08 -1.71
CA GLU A 35 -0.84 4.62 -1.30
C GLU A 35 -0.46 3.30 -1.97
N ILE A 36 0.81 3.18 -2.34
CA ILE A 36 1.42 1.93 -2.81
C ILE A 36 2.16 1.22 -1.68
N GLY A 37 1.99 -0.09 -1.58
CA GLY A 37 2.69 -0.89 -0.58
C GLY A 37 2.44 -2.38 -0.71
N LEU A 38 3.03 -3.15 0.20
CA LEU A 38 2.77 -4.59 0.27
C LEU A 38 1.45 -4.85 0.99
N ALA A 39 0.58 -5.62 0.34
CA ALA A 39 -0.52 -6.30 1.00
C ALA A 39 -0.06 -7.66 1.51
N SER A 40 -0.61 -8.07 2.65
CA SER A 40 -0.68 -9.48 3.03
C SER A 40 -2.11 -9.85 3.40
N TRP A 41 -2.31 -11.04 3.96
CA TRP A 41 -3.61 -11.43 4.51
C TRP A 41 -3.44 -12.07 5.89
N TYR A 42 -4.39 -11.82 6.78
CA TYR A 42 -4.30 -12.29 8.16
C TYR A 42 -4.95 -13.68 8.30
N GLY A 43 -4.15 -14.63 8.81
CA GLY A 43 -4.44 -16.06 8.77
C GLY A 43 -5.61 -16.53 9.65
N LYS A 44 -6.03 -17.78 9.43
CA LYS A 44 -7.14 -18.47 10.12
C LYS A 44 -7.13 -18.34 11.67
N LYS A 45 -5.96 -18.18 12.29
CA LYS A 45 -5.80 -17.98 13.75
C LYS A 45 -6.49 -16.72 14.30
N PHE A 46 -6.85 -15.78 13.43
CA PHE A 46 -7.57 -14.57 13.82
C PHE A 46 -9.09 -14.73 13.68
N HIS A 47 -9.58 -15.70 12.89
CA HIS A 47 -11.00 -15.91 12.67
C HIS A 47 -11.74 -16.10 14.00
N GLY A 48 -12.87 -15.40 14.17
CA GLY A 48 -13.65 -15.41 15.39
C GLY A 48 -13.16 -14.47 16.50
N LYS A 49 -12.06 -13.74 16.30
CA LYS A 49 -11.58 -12.70 17.24
C LYS A 49 -12.19 -11.33 16.94
N MET A 50 -12.19 -10.46 17.94
CA MET A 50 -12.65 -9.08 17.76
C MET A 50 -11.64 -8.26 16.95
N THR A 51 -12.15 -7.45 16.03
CA THR A 51 -11.40 -6.36 15.38
C THR A 51 -11.29 -5.17 16.32
N SER A 52 -10.51 -4.16 15.92
CA SER A 52 -10.40 -2.88 16.61
C SER A 52 -11.71 -2.08 16.64
N MET A 53 -12.70 -2.43 15.80
CA MET A 53 -14.06 -1.90 15.87
C MET A 53 -15.00 -2.72 16.78
N GLY A 54 -14.51 -3.80 17.39
CA GLY A 54 -15.30 -4.68 18.26
C GLY A 54 -16.16 -5.71 17.52
N GLU A 55 -16.08 -5.77 16.19
CA GLU A 55 -16.79 -6.75 15.37
C GLU A 55 -16.04 -8.09 15.35
N ILE A 56 -16.75 -9.22 15.18
CA ILE A 56 -16.08 -10.51 15.00
C ILE A 56 -15.49 -10.57 13.59
N TYR A 57 -14.20 -10.86 13.50
CA TYR A 57 -13.54 -11.09 12.22
C TYR A 57 -13.98 -12.41 11.59
N ASP A 58 -14.52 -12.31 10.37
CA ASP A 58 -14.76 -13.42 9.47
C ASP A 58 -13.82 -13.34 8.26
N MET A 59 -13.03 -14.39 8.05
CA MET A 59 -12.04 -14.47 6.97
C MET A 59 -12.66 -14.53 5.57
N ASN A 60 -13.96 -14.82 5.49
CA ASN A 60 -14.72 -14.92 4.25
C ASN A 60 -15.40 -13.61 3.86
N LEU A 61 -15.38 -12.59 4.73
CA LEU A 61 -15.94 -11.27 4.43
C LEU A 61 -14.90 -10.34 3.80
N MET A 62 -15.36 -9.35 3.04
CA MET A 62 -14.50 -8.35 2.39
C MET A 62 -14.05 -7.27 3.39
N THR A 63 -13.12 -7.64 4.27
CA THR A 63 -12.54 -6.74 5.28
C THR A 63 -11.01 -6.67 5.22
N ALA A 64 -10.44 -5.64 5.86
CA ALA A 64 -9.00 -5.46 6.02
C ALA A 64 -8.62 -4.70 7.31
N ALA A 65 -7.33 -4.78 7.65
CA ALA A 65 -6.68 -4.00 8.68
C ALA A 65 -5.72 -2.97 8.06
N HIS A 66 -5.75 -1.73 8.58
CA HIS A 66 -4.83 -0.66 8.19
C HIS A 66 -4.29 0.12 9.40
N LYS A 67 -3.01 0.54 9.33
CA LYS A 67 -2.31 1.19 10.45
C LYS A 67 -2.88 2.57 10.76
N THR A 68 -3.13 3.37 9.73
CA THR A 68 -3.32 4.81 9.87
C THR A 68 -4.67 5.33 9.40
N LEU A 69 -5.42 4.55 8.60
CA LEU A 69 -6.70 5.01 8.07
C LEU A 69 -7.72 5.15 9.22
N PRO A 70 -8.58 6.17 9.24
CA PRO A 70 -9.77 6.19 10.08
C PRO A 70 -10.56 4.88 9.94
N LEU A 71 -11.28 4.48 10.98
CA LEU A 71 -12.17 3.31 10.92
C LEU A 71 -13.62 3.74 11.13
N PRO A 72 -14.58 3.16 10.39
CA PRO A 72 -14.37 2.34 9.18
C PRO A 72 -13.92 3.19 7.99
N THR A 73 -13.37 2.57 6.95
CA THR A 73 -13.13 3.24 5.66
C THR A 73 -13.30 2.25 4.52
N THR A 74 -13.89 2.68 3.41
CA THR A 74 -13.98 1.90 2.17
C THR A 74 -12.72 2.09 1.36
N VAL A 75 -12.08 1.00 0.94
CA VAL A 75 -10.93 1.06 0.05
C VAL A 75 -11.12 0.18 -1.18
N LYS A 76 -10.65 0.66 -2.31
CA LYS A 76 -10.33 -0.13 -3.48
C LYS A 76 -8.87 -0.55 -3.38
N VAL A 77 -8.62 -1.85 -3.52
CA VAL A 77 -7.28 -2.43 -3.55
C VAL A 77 -7.04 -3.03 -4.93
N THR A 78 -5.97 -2.60 -5.59
CA THR A 78 -5.53 -3.10 -6.89
C THR A 78 -4.23 -3.88 -6.73
N ASN A 79 -4.21 -5.16 -7.12
CA ASN A 79 -2.98 -5.95 -7.17
C ASN A 79 -2.19 -5.60 -8.42
N LEU A 80 -0.97 -5.07 -8.29
CA LEU A 80 -0.19 -4.60 -9.44
C LEU A 80 0.37 -5.74 -10.30
N ASP A 81 0.47 -6.96 -9.75
CA ASP A 81 1.01 -8.12 -10.49
C ASP A 81 0.01 -8.63 -11.55
N ASN A 82 -1.30 -8.52 -11.29
CA ASN A 82 -2.35 -9.11 -12.14
C ASN A 82 -3.55 -8.19 -12.40
N GLN A 83 -3.53 -6.98 -11.84
CA GLN A 83 -4.51 -5.90 -12.00
C GLN A 83 -5.93 -6.26 -11.56
N ARG A 84 -6.08 -7.34 -10.79
CA ARG A 84 -7.33 -7.64 -10.12
C ARG A 84 -7.57 -6.58 -9.05
N LYS A 85 -8.84 -6.25 -8.87
CA LYS A 85 -9.29 -5.19 -7.96
C LYS A 85 -10.37 -5.74 -7.04
N VAL A 86 -10.41 -5.26 -5.81
CA VAL A 86 -11.51 -5.50 -4.87
C VAL A 86 -11.86 -4.22 -4.14
N VAL A 87 -13.12 -4.06 -3.80
CA VAL A 87 -13.58 -3.04 -2.84
C VAL A 87 -13.90 -3.74 -1.53
N LEU A 88 -13.41 -3.19 -0.43
CA LEU A 88 -13.56 -3.78 0.91
C LEU A 88 -13.56 -2.72 2.00
N ARG A 89 -14.02 -3.12 3.19
CA ARG A 89 -14.05 -2.25 4.36
C ARG A 89 -12.81 -2.46 5.23
N VAL A 90 -12.10 -1.39 5.54
CA VAL A 90 -11.11 -1.38 6.62
C VAL A 90 -11.86 -1.23 7.94
N ASN A 91 -11.77 -2.23 8.82
CA ASN A 91 -12.44 -2.26 10.12
C ASN A 91 -11.52 -2.70 11.27
N ASP A 92 -10.22 -2.80 11.01
CA ASP A 92 -9.24 -3.25 11.99
C ASP A 92 -7.90 -2.49 11.88
N ARG A 93 -7.05 -2.68 12.89
CA ARG A 93 -5.71 -2.08 13.00
C ARG A 93 -4.63 -3.12 12.72
N GLY A 94 -3.57 -2.66 12.06
CA GLY A 94 -2.48 -3.50 11.57
C GLY A 94 -2.26 -3.26 10.06
N PRO A 95 -1.42 -4.04 9.38
CA PRO A 95 -0.46 -4.99 9.93
C PRO A 95 0.50 -4.35 10.92
N PHE A 96 1.06 -5.11 11.86
CA PHE A 96 2.15 -4.63 12.73
C PHE A 96 3.53 -5.15 12.28
N HIS A 97 3.62 -5.54 11.01
CA HIS A 97 4.87 -5.76 10.28
C HIS A 97 5.24 -4.47 9.54
N ASP A 98 6.52 -4.07 9.60
CA ASP A 98 6.96 -2.73 9.20
C ASP A 98 6.87 -2.48 7.69
N ASP A 99 7.03 -3.52 6.89
CA ASP A 99 7.05 -3.47 5.42
C ASP A 99 5.66 -3.57 4.76
N ARG A 100 4.60 -3.85 5.55
CA ARG A 100 3.25 -4.05 5.04
C ARG A 100 2.37 -2.82 5.23
N LEU A 101 1.62 -2.51 4.18
CA LEU A 101 0.66 -1.43 4.13
C LEU A 101 -0.70 -1.87 4.66
N ILE A 102 -1.21 -2.99 4.16
CA ILE A 102 -2.58 -3.46 4.43
C ILE A 102 -2.61 -4.98 4.61
N ASP A 103 -3.43 -5.44 5.54
CA ASP A 103 -3.68 -6.87 5.79
C ASP A 103 -5.13 -7.18 5.41
N LEU A 104 -5.32 -7.99 4.38
CA LEU A 104 -6.63 -8.32 3.83
C LEU A 104 -7.21 -9.59 4.47
N SER A 105 -8.52 -9.74 4.39
CA SER A 105 -9.18 -11.04 4.60
C SER A 105 -8.72 -12.08 3.58
N TYR A 106 -8.88 -13.36 3.91
CA TYR A 106 -8.58 -14.46 2.99
C TYR A 106 -9.42 -14.35 1.70
N ALA A 107 -10.73 -14.09 1.81
CA ALA A 107 -11.60 -13.90 0.66
C ALA A 107 -11.15 -12.76 -0.27
N ALA A 108 -10.69 -11.64 0.29
CA ALA A 108 -10.14 -10.56 -0.52
C ALA A 108 -8.82 -10.95 -1.21
N ALA A 109 -7.93 -11.66 -0.52
CA ALA A 109 -6.67 -12.14 -1.08
C ALA A 109 -6.86 -13.18 -2.20
N GLU A 110 -7.85 -14.08 -2.07
CA GLU A 110 -8.24 -15.02 -3.12
C GLU A 110 -8.75 -14.29 -4.36
N LYS A 111 -9.66 -13.33 -4.18
CA LYS A 111 -10.20 -12.53 -5.29
C LYS A 111 -9.10 -11.73 -5.99
N LEU A 112 -8.15 -11.18 -5.24
CA LEU A 112 -6.97 -10.49 -5.77
C LEU A 112 -5.89 -11.44 -6.31
N GLY A 113 -6.04 -12.75 -6.14
CA GLY A 113 -5.15 -13.76 -6.71
C GLY A 113 -3.76 -13.80 -6.08
N PHE A 114 -3.64 -13.54 -4.78
CA PHE A 114 -2.35 -13.63 -4.06
C PHE A 114 -2.41 -14.46 -2.77
N SER A 115 -3.54 -15.10 -2.44
CA SER A 115 -3.68 -15.93 -1.24
C SER A 115 -2.54 -16.95 -1.07
N GLU A 116 -2.21 -17.68 -2.15
CA GLU A 116 -1.13 -18.67 -2.18
C GLU A 116 0.27 -18.06 -2.08
N LYS A 117 0.49 -16.88 -2.68
CA LYS A 117 1.76 -16.14 -2.63
C LYS A 117 1.99 -15.51 -1.25
N GLY A 118 0.92 -15.24 -0.49
CA GLY A 118 0.92 -14.65 0.84
C GLY A 118 1.08 -13.12 0.84
N ILE A 119 1.80 -12.56 -0.12
CA ILE A 119 2.00 -11.11 -0.28
C ILE A 119 1.80 -10.66 -1.73
N ALA A 120 1.38 -9.42 -1.91
CA ALA A 120 1.27 -8.76 -3.22
C ALA A 120 1.65 -7.29 -3.13
N LEU A 121 2.22 -6.75 -4.20
CA LEU A 121 2.36 -5.31 -4.36
C LEU A 121 0.99 -4.74 -4.78
N VAL A 122 0.47 -3.79 -4.01
CA VAL A 122 -0.86 -3.23 -4.23
C VAL A 122 -0.85 -1.71 -4.23
N VAL A 123 -1.88 -1.14 -4.86
CA VAL A 123 -2.34 0.23 -4.65
C VAL A 123 -3.62 0.20 -3.83
N VAL A 124 -3.68 1.00 -2.76
CA VAL A 124 -4.84 1.18 -1.89
C VAL A 124 -5.37 2.60 -2.10
N GLU A 125 -6.64 2.72 -2.47
CA GLU A 125 -7.34 3.97 -2.74
C GLU A 125 -8.58 4.04 -1.86
N VAL A 126 -8.78 5.14 -1.13
CA VAL A 126 -10.02 5.36 -0.38
C VAL A 126 -11.11 5.80 -1.34
N LEU A 127 -12.30 5.20 -1.18
CA LEU A 127 -13.50 5.61 -1.90
C LEU A 127 -14.30 6.56 -1.00
N GLU A 128 -14.74 7.68 -1.55
CA GLU A 128 -15.49 8.73 -0.83
C GLU A 128 -16.91 8.31 -0.43
N GLU A 129 -17.39 7.14 -0.88
CA GLU A 129 -18.73 6.62 -0.56
C GLU A 129 -18.68 5.51 0.51
N GLU A 130 -19.68 5.53 1.41
CA GLU A 130 -19.85 4.50 2.44
C GLU A 130 -19.81 3.08 1.82
N PRO A 131 -19.17 2.11 2.50
CA PRO A 131 -18.88 0.82 1.89
C PRO A 131 -20.20 0.12 1.59
N PRO A 132 -20.39 -0.37 0.36
CA PRO A 132 -21.61 -1.07 0.03
C PRO A 132 -21.65 -2.38 0.82
N VAL A 133 -22.78 -2.63 1.49
CA VAL A 133 -23.05 -3.85 2.30
C VAL A 133 -23.06 -5.13 1.43
N LYS A 134 -22.97 -4.98 0.09
CA LYS A 134 -22.82 -6.05 -0.90
C LYS A 134 -21.88 -5.59 -2.01
N ALA A 135 -21.23 -6.55 -2.70
CA ALA A 135 -20.39 -6.24 -3.85
C ALA A 135 -21.22 -5.48 -4.91
N VAL A 136 -20.89 -4.21 -5.13
CA VAL A 136 -21.41 -3.41 -6.25
C VAL A 136 -20.37 -3.38 -7.36
N ASP A 137 -20.85 -3.31 -8.59
CA ASP A 137 -20.02 -3.16 -9.77
C ASP A 137 -19.21 -1.85 -9.68
N PHE A 138 -17.93 -1.94 -10.00
CA PHE A 138 -16.95 -0.86 -9.86
C PHE A 138 -17.38 0.40 -10.62
N VAL A 139 -17.38 1.55 -9.94
CA VAL A 139 -17.35 2.86 -10.60
C VAL A 139 -15.95 3.03 -11.20
N GLU A 140 -15.89 3.41 -12.48
CA GLU A 140 -14.63 3.56 -13.22
C GLU A 140 -13.85 4.78 -12.70
N SER A 141 -13.00 4.53 -11.69
CA SER A 141 -11.96 5.46 -11.23
C SER A 141 -10.78 5.46 -12.21
N LYS A 142 -10.11 6.60 -12.40
CA LYS A 142 -8.84 6.69 -13.15
C LYS A 142 -7.86 5.60 -12.70
N GLU A 143 -7.24 4.89 -13.64
CA GLU A 143 -6.25 3.87 -13.29
C GLU A 143 -4.95 4.53 -12.81
N PRO A 144 -4.50 4.26 -11.57
CA PRO A 144 -3.27 4.83 -11.08
C PRO A 144 -2.08 4.31 -11.88
N THR A 145 -1.14 5.21 -12.17
CA THR A 145 0.14 4.90 -12.78
C THR A 145 1.21 4.83 -11.70
N VAL A 146 2.03 3.79 -11.74
CA VAL A 146 3.21 3.65 -10.89
C VAL A 146 4.44 3.65 -11.78
N ILE A 147 5.46 4.43 -11.43
CA ILE A 147 6.71 4.51 -12.18
C ILE A 147 7.78 3.74 -11.41
N GLN A 148 8.30 2.66 -11.98
CA GLN A 148 9.49 1.99 -11.46
C GLN A 148 10.74 2.60 -12.08
N VAL A 149 11.55 3.24 -11.25
CA VAL A 149 12.80 3.93 -11.65
C VAL A 149 14.05 3.10 -11.41
N GLY A 150 13.92 1.94 -10.75
CA GLY A 150 15.04 1.02 -10.56
C GLY A 150 14.64 -0.26 -9.84
N ALA A 151 15.47 -1.29 -10.00
CA ALA A 151 15.38 -2.54 -9.28
C ALA A 151 16.80 -3.01 -8.91
N PHE A 152 17.04 -3.27 -7.63
CA PHE A 152 18.38 -3.54 -7.10
C PHE A 152 18.40 -4.82 -6.29
N SER A 153 19.47 -5.62 -6.36
CA SER A 153 19.67 -6.76 -5.46
C SER A 153 19.99 -6.33 -4.03
N GLU A 154 20.53 -5.13 -3.86
CA GLU A 154 20.91 -4.57 -2.56
C GLU A 154 19.97 -3.46 -2.13
N TYR A 155 19.45 -3.57 -0.90
CA TYR A 155 18.56 -2.58 -0.30
C TYR A 155 19.18 -1.18 -0.22
N VAL A 156 20.48 -1.09 0.10
CA VAL A 156 21.19 0.19 0.24
C VAL A 156 21.22 0.95 -1.09
N SER A 157 21.46 0.26 -2.20
CA SER A 157 21.43 0.86 -3.54
C SER A 157 20.05 1.41 -3.90
N ALA A 158 18.99 0.63 -3.61
CA ALA A 158 17.61 1.09 -3.80
C ALA A 158 17.27 2.30 -2.91
N GLN A 159 17.74 2.32 -1.66
CA GLN A 159 17.53 3.44 -0.75
C GLN A 159 18.24 4.71 -1.21
N ASN A 160 19.48 4.60 -1.66
CA ASN A 160 20.25 5.72 -2.20
C ASN A 160 19.55 6.35 -3.42
N LEU A 161 19.00 5.53 -4.32
CA LEU A 161 18.18 6.05 -5.42
C LEU A 161 16.90 6.72 -4.88
N SER A 162 16.21 6.11 -3.92
CA SER A 162 14.97 6.68 -3.38
C SER A 162 15.16 8.05 -2.72
N VAL A 163 16.24 8.25 -1.97
CA VAL A 163 16.57 9.53 -1.32
C VAL A 163 16.82 10.60 -2.37
N ARG A 164 17.56 10.25 -3.42
CA ARG A 164 17.83 11.13 -4.54
C ARG A 164 16.56 11.50 -5.31
N MET A 165 15.67 10.55 -5.56
CA MET A 165 14.37 10.84 -6.19
C MET A 165 13.54 11.81 -5.36
N ARG A 166 13.46 11.60 -4.04
CA ARG A 166 12.75 12.54 -3.14
C ARG A 166 13.32 13.96 -3.16
N SER A 167 14.60 14.15 -3.47
CA SER A 167 15.17 15.51 -3.56
C SER A 167 14.81 16.28 -4.83
N PHE A 168 14.32 15.59 -5.87
CA PHE A 168 13.97 16.20 -7.16
C PHE A 168 12.46 16.25 -7.41
N LEU A 169 11.68 15.42 -6.70
CA LEU A 169 10.25 15.33 -6.87
C LEU A 169 9.50 16.26 -5.90
N PRO A 170 8.30 16.72 -6.27
CA PRO A 170 7.40 17.42 -5.35
C PRO A 170 7.14 16.62 -4.07
N GLU A 171 6.97 17.30 -2.93
CA GLU A 171 6.76 16.64 -1.64
C GLU A 171 5.51 15.75 -1.58
N ASN A 172 4.51 16.03 -2.42
CA ASN A 172 3.28 15.23 -2.52
C ASN A 172 3.49 13.91 -3.29
N VAL A 173 4.63 13.72 -3.95
CA VAL A 173 4.92 12.51 -4.73
C VAL A 173 5.63 11.48 -3.86
N SER A 174 4.94 10.35 -3.64
CA SER A 174 5.50 9.25 -2.86
C SER A 174 6.59 8.50 -3.62
N VAL A 175 7.72 8.26 -2.96
CA VAL A 175 8.78 7.34 -3.42
C VAL A 175 8.91 6.20 -2.41
N ARG A 176 8.80 4.96 -2.86
CA ARG A 176 8.84 3.76 -2.02
C ARG A 176 9.90 2.78 -2.51
N VAL A 177 10.56 2.12 -1.56
CA VAL A 177 11.43 0.97 -1.82
C VAL A 177 10.71 -0.27 -1.32
N LEU A 178 10.34 -1.17 -2.23
CA LEU A 178 9.58 -2.37 -1.86
C LEU A 178 10.30 -3.63 -2.35
N PRO A 179 10.38 -4.68 -1.52
CA PRO A 179 10.93 -5.94 -1.96
C PRO A 179 9.99 -6.59 -3.00
N ASP A 180 10.58 -7.26 -3.98
CA ASP A 180 9.90 -8.09 -4.94
C ASP A 180 10.60 -9.45 -5.02
N SER A 181 9.82 -10.50 -4.77
CA SER A 181 10.26 -11.89 -4.84
C SER A 181 9.50 -12.68 -5.92
N SER A 182 8.87 -11.99 -6.88
CA SER A 182 8.16 -12.62 -8.00
C SER A 182 9.09 -13.22 -9.05
N GLY A 183 10.33 -12.72 -9.15
CA GLY A 183 11.35 -13.19 -10.09
C GLY A 183 12.31 -14.24 -9.50
N ALA A 184 13.29 -14.64 -10.32
CA ALA A 184 14.31 -15.62 -9.94
C ALA A 184 15.26 -15.15 -8.81
N ALA A 185 15.38 -13.83 -8.62
CA ALA A 185 16.16 -13.21 -7.57
C ALA A 185 15.29 -12.20 -6.81
N ALA A 186 15.48 -12.13 -5.49
CA ALA A 186 14.86 -11.09 -4.68
C ALA A 186 15.48 -9.74 -5.03
N LEU A 187 14.63 -8.77 -5.38
CA LEU A 187 15.03 -7.41 -5.73
C LEU A 187 14.30 -6.41 -4.84
N TYR A 188 14.83 -5.19 -4.79
CA TYR A 188 14.22 -4.02 -4.20
C TYR A 188 13.86 -3.05 -5.32
N LYS A 189 12.56 -2.87 -5.55
CA LYS A 189 12.02 -1.94 -6.55
C LYS A 189 11.91 -0.55 -5.94
N VAL A 190 12.36 0.45 -6.69
CA VAL A 190 12.15 1.86 -6.37
C VAL A 190 10.98 2.36 -7.22
N LEU A 191 9.89 2.71 -6.54
CA LEU A 191 8.60 3.02 -7.13
C LEU A 191 8.21 4.46 -6.79
N ILE A 192 7.65 5.17 -7.77
CA ILE A 192 7.14 6.53 -7.64
C ILE A 192 5.63 6.50 -7.92
N GLY A 193 4.88 7.23 -7.11
CA GLY A 193 3.43 7.29 -7.17
C GLY A 193 2.76 6.53 -6.03
N PRO A 194 1.47 6.19 -6.16
CA PRO A 194 0.71 6.18 -7.42
C PRO A 194 0.33 7.58 -7.93
N ILE A 195 0.27 7.75 -9.24
CA ILE A 195 -0.02 9.01 -9.93
C ILE A 195 -1.35 8.86 -10.70
N LEU A 196 -2.30 9.76 -10.45
CA LEU A 196 -3.63 9.73 -11.09
C LEU A 196 -3.72 10.67 -12.29
N ASP A 197 -2.87 11.70 -12.33
CA ASP A 197 -2.90 12.74 -13.35
C ASP A 197 -1.80 12.53 -14.40
N GLU A 198 -2.17 12.65 -15.68
CA GLU A 198 -1.23 12.42 -16.77
C GLU A 198 -0.21 13.55 -16.92
N GLU A 199 -0.59 14.81 -16.64
CA GLU A 199 0.32 15.94 -16.70
C GLU A 199 1.34 15.87 -15.56
N GLU A 200 0.91 15.46 -14.35
CA GLU A 200 1.83 15.19 -13.24
C GLU A 200 2.81 14.06 -13.59
N LYS A 201 2.32 12.97 -14.20
CA LYS A 201 3.16 11.85 -14.67
C LYS A 201 4.19 12.31 -15.71
N ASP A 202 3.77 13.09 -16.71
CA ASP A 202 4.68 13.61 -17.74
C ASP A 202 5.69 14.60 -17.15
N SER A 203 5.28 15.44 -16.18
CA SER A 203 6.16 16.35 -15.44
C SER A 203 7.22 15.60 -14.62
N ILE A 204 6.82 14.52 -13.94
CA ILE A 204 7.74 13.65 -13.18
C ILE A 204 8.75 12.99 -14.12
N ILE A 205 8.30 12.40 -15.24
CA ILE A 205 9.20 11.82 -16.24
C ILE A 205 10.14 12.90 -16.80
N GLY A 206 9.60 14.09 -17.05
CA GLY A 206 10.36 15.26 -17.49
C GLY A 206 11.47 15.67 -16.51
N SER A 207 11.25 15.52 -15.21
CA SER A 207 12.25 15.81 -14.17
C SER A 207 13.48 14.89 -14.23
N PHE A 208 13.38 13.75 -14.91
CA PHE A 208 14.50 12.82 -15.08
C PHE A 208 15.41 13.18 -16.25
N PHE A 209 15.02 14.10 -17.15
CA PHE A 209 15.89 14.52 -18.25
C PHE A 209 17.19 15.13 -17.71
N GLY A 210 18.34 14.62 -18.19
CA GLY A 210 19.66 15.04 -17.73
C GLY A 210 20.11 14.42 -16.40
N SER A 211 19.32 13.52 -15.81
CA SER A 211 19.74 12.68 -14.69
C SER A 211 20.49 11.43 -15.17
N ASP A 212 20.95 10.61 -14.22
CA ASP A 212 21.53 9.29 -14.47
C ASP A 212 20.49 8.18 -14.74
N ILE A 213 19.19 8.52 -14.74
CA ILE A 213 18.10 7.59 -15.08
C ILE A 213 17.99 7.48 -16.60
N GLU A 214 18.35 6.32 -17.14
CA GLU A 214 18.27 6.07 -18.58
C GLU A 214 16.88 5.65 -19.04
N SER A 215 16.16 4.90 -18.22
CA SER A 215 14.83 4.38 -18.56
C SER A 215 14.00 4.13 -17.31
N VAL A 216 12.68 4.17 -17.48
CA VAL A 216 11.70 3.88 -16.44
C VAL A 216 10.65 2.91 -16.95
N LEU A 217 10.09 2.11 -16.06
CA LEU A 217 8.98 1.21 -16.38
C LEU A 217 7.69 1.79 -15.81
N LEU A 218 6.72 2.07 -16.67
CA LEU A 218 5.37 2.46 -16.28
C LEU A 218 4.51 1.22 -16.05
N LEU A 219 3.82 1.20 -14.92
CA LEU A 219 2.78 0.23 -14.58
C LEU A 219 1.45 0.98 -14.53
N LYS A 220 0.57 0.73 -15.52
CA LYS A 220 -0.77 1.34 -15.59
C LYS A 220 -1.77 0.31 -16.07
N GLY A 221 -2.67 -0.12 -15.19
CA GLY A 221 -3.56 -1.24 -15.49
C GLY A 221 -2.74 -2.45 -15.95
N ASN A 222 -3.23 -3.18 -16.95
CA ASN A 222 -2.54 -4.34 -17.54
C ASN A 222 -1.36 -3.97 -18.46
N LYS A 223 -0.99 -2.69 -18.55
CA LYS A 223 0.07 -2.21 -19.44
C LYS A 223 1.36 -2.00 -18.67
N LEU A 224 2.42 -2.59 -19.21
CA LEU A 224 3.80 -2.33 -18.84
C LEU A 224 4.48 -1.65 -20.03
N GLU A 225 5.02 -0.46 -19.81
CA GLU A 225 5.67 0.33 -20.85
C GLU A 225 7.05 0.78 -20.40
N LEU A 226 8.09 0.45 -21.19
CA LEU A 226 9.43 0.94 -20.97
C LEU A 226 9.60 2.28 -21.69
N ILE A 227 9.92 3.33 -20.94
CA ILE A 227 10.20 4.66 -21.48
C ILE A 227 11.70 4.91 -21.40
N ASP A 228 12.29 5.26 -22.55
CA ASP A 228 13.66 5.76 -22.64
C ASP A 228 13.65 7.26 -22.28
N VAL A 229 14.28 7.63 -21.18
CA VAL A 229 14.30 9.00 -20.64
C VAL A 229 15.29 9.88 -21.40
N ARG A 230 16.13 9.33 -22.28
CA ARG A 230 17.12 10.11 -23.05
C ARG A 230 16.57 10.69 -24.36
N LYS A 231 15.34 10.37 -24.75
CA LYS A 231 14.72 10.76 -26.03
C LYS A 231 13.44 11.53 -25.80
#